data_AF-A0A7Z9WI59-F1
#
_entry.id   AF-A0A7Z9WI59-F1
#
_cell.length_a   1.000
_cell.length_b   1.000
_cell.length_c   1.000
_cell.angle_alpha   90.00
_cell.angle_beta   90.00
_cell.angle_gamma   90.00
#
_symmetry.space_group_name_H-M   'P 1'
#
loop_
_entity.id
_entity.type
_entity.pdbx_description
1 polymer ?
#
loop_
_entity_poly.entity_id
_entity_poly.type
_entity_poly.pdbx_seq_one_letter_code
_entity_poly.pdbx_strand_id
1 'polypeptide(L)'
;MRELKCHSCGEVNHTKISQYQYKESGLDNVVLMGVEVYECSCGNKFAFIPRILELHDLIANDIIQKQSLLTGKEIRFLRKNLGLKAKDFA
;
A
#
# COMPACT_ATOMS: atom_id res chain seq x y z
N MET A 1 -7.48 0.92 22.18
CA MET A 1 -7.48 -0.11 21.11
C MET A 1 -8.66 0.19 20.22
N ARG A 2 -8.48 0.43 18.91
CA ARG A 2 -9.61 0.74 18.01
C ARG A 2 -10.29 -0.57 17.62
N GLU A 3 -11.56 -0.72 17.99
CA GLU A 3 -12.37 -1.83 17.51
C GLU A 3 -12.86 -1.50 16.10
N LEU A 4 -12.34 -2.22 15.11
CA LEU A 4 -12.78 -2.12 13.72
C LEU A 4 -13.63 -3.35 13.39
N LYS A 5 -14.91 -3.12 13.07
CA LYS A 5 -15.79 -4.17 12.57
C LYS A 5 -15.42 -4.49 11.12
N CYS A 6 -15.29 -5.77 10.82
CA CYS A 6 -15.11 -6.23 9.45
C CYS A 6 -16.35 -5.89 8.61
N HIS A 7 -16.16 -5.23 7.47
CA HIS A 7 -17.28 -4.90 6.57
C HIS A 7 -17.92 -6.15 5.94
N SER A 8 -17.18 -7.26 5.82
CA SER A 8 -17.69 -8.50 5.20
C SER A 8 -18.47 -9.41 6.14
N CYS A 9 -18.08 -9.54 7.41
CA CYS A 9 -18.72 -10.45 8.36
C CYS A 9 -19.28 -9.78 9.63
N GLY A 10 -18.95 -8.51 9.89
CA GLY A 10 -19.43 -7.77 11.06
C GLY A 10 -18.70 -8.04 12.38
N GLU A 11 -17.78 -9.01 12.43
CA GLU A 11 -17.01 -9.35 13.63
C GLU A 11 -15.92 -8.30 13.95
N VAL A 12 -15.53 -8.23 15.23
CA VAL A 12 -14.49 -7.32 15.73
C VAL A 12 -13.11 -7.90 15.41
N ASN A 13 -12.29 -7.13 14.70
CA ASN A 13 -10.97 -7.58 14.27
C ASN A 13 -9.92 -7.46 15.39
N HIS A 14 -8.98 -8.39 15.41
CA HIS A 14 -7.78 -8.28 16.25
C HIS A 14 -6.75 -7.41 15.52
N THR A 15 -6.12 -6.48 16.26
CA THR A 15 -5.05 -5.64 15.72
C THR A 15 -3.71 -6.18 16.21
N LYS A 16 -2.75 -6.34 15.29
CA LYS A 16 -1.36 -6.67 15.64
C LYS A 16 -0.40 -5.78 14.88
N ILE A 17 0.75 -5.48 15.49
CA ILE A 17 1.85 -4.83 14.78
C ILE A 17 2.61 -5.92 14.02
N SER A 18 2.65 -5.84 12.70
CA SER A 18 3.38 -6.82 11.88
C SER A 18 3.83 -6.22 10.55
N GLN A 19 4.53 -7.02 9.74
CA GLN A 19 4.78 -6.70 8.34
C GLN A 19 3.51 -6.84 7.50
N TYR A 20 3.38 -6.02 6.46
CA TYR A 20 2.25 -6.05 5.51
C TYR A 20 2.75 -5.89 4.07
N GLN A 21 2.42 -6.83 3.18
CA GLN A 21 2.72 -6.69 1.77
C GLN A 21 1.71 -5.74 1.12
N TYR A 22 2.17 -4.55 0.72
CA TYR A 22 1.32 -3.45 0.28
C TYR A 22 1.02 -3.54 -1.23
N LYS A 23 0.19 -4.52 -1.59
CA LYS A 23 -0.20 -4.81 -2.99
C LYS A 23 -1.09 -3.73 -3.58
N GLU A 24 -1.74 -2.92 -2.76
CA GLU A 24 -2.61 -1.82 -3.17
C GLU A 24 -1.86 -0.70 -3.90
N SER A 25 -0.53 -0.62 -3.73
CA SER A 25 0.35 0.21 -4.58
C SER A 25 0.38 -0.24 -6.04
N GLY A 26 0.09 -1.52 -6.32
CA GLY A 26 0.32 -2.15 -7.62
C GLY A 26 1.76 -2.60 -7.88
N LEU A 27 2.64 -2.47 -6.88
CA LEU A 27 4.01 -2.97 -6.87
C LEU A 27 4.08 -4.29 -6.08
N ASP A 28 4.95 -5.21 -6.51
CA ASP A 28 5.04 -6.54 -5.89
C ASP A 28 6.01 -6.58 -4.70
N ASN A 29 6.92 -5.60 -4.64
CA ASN A 29 8.10 -5.56 -3.77
C ASN A 29 8.01 -4.52 -2.63
N VAL A 30 6.82 -3.98 -2.34
CA VAL A 30 6.62 -3.04 -1.23
C VAL A 30 6.08 -3.78 -0.02
N VAL A 31 6.85 -3.77 1.07
CA VAL A 31 6.48 -4.34 2.37
C VAL A 31 6.56 -3.25 3.43
N LEU A 32 5.46 -3.00 4.13
CA LEU A 32 5.40 -2.07 5.24
C LEU A 32 5.77 -2.80 6.52
N MET A 33 6.70 -2.24 7.28
CA MET A 33 7.19 -2.81 8.53
C MET A 33 6.58 -2.06 9.72
N GLY A 34 6.21 -2.80 10.76
CA GLY A 34 5.73 -2.21 12.01
C GLY A 34 4.39 -1.49 11.90
N VAL A 35 3.54 -1.90 10.95
CA VAL A 35 2.21 -1.33 10.78
C VAL A 35 1.17 -2.12 11.56
N GLU A 36 0.12 -1.43 12.00
CA GLU A 36 -1.05 -2.08 12.57
C GLU A 36 -1.80 -2.82 11.46
N VAL A 37 -1.83 -4.14 11.54
CA VAL A 37 -2.59 -5.02 10.64
C VAL A 37 -3.81 -5.52 11.38
N TYR A 38 -4.97 -5.32 10.78
CA TYR A 38 -6.22 -5.91 11.19
C TYR A 38 -6.39 -7.24 10.48
N GLU A 39 -6.63 -8.28 11.24
CA GLU A 39 -6.90 -9.62 10.72
C GLU A 39 -8.24 -10.09 11.24
N CYS A 40 -9.14 -10.40 10.31
CA CYS A 40 -10.45 -10.95 10.60
C CYS A 40 -10.41 -12.47 10.53
N SER A 41 -11.21 -13.13 11.38
CA SER A 41 -11.51 -14.57 11.34
C SER A 41 -11.98 -15.04 9.95
N CYS A 42 -12.69 -14.18 9.20
CA CYS A 42 -13.18 -14.47 7.86
C CYS A 42 -12.09 -14.42 6.76
N GLY A 43 -10.83 -14.16 7.12
CA GLY A 43 -9.69 -14.13 6.20
C GLY A 43 -9.34 -12.75 5.63
N ASN A 44 -10.16 -11.73 5.88
CA ASN A 44 -9.86 -10.36 5.47
C ASN A 44 -8.69 -9.79 6.29
N LYS A 45 -7.75 -9.14 5.60
CA LYS A 45 -6.63 -8.44 6.21
C LYS A 45 -6.45 -7.07 5.59
N PHE A 46 -6.20 -6.06 6.41
CA PHE A 46 -5.88 -4.73 5.94
C PHE A 46 -4.93 -4.03 6.93
N ALA A 47 -4.05 -3.17 6.42
CA ALA A 47 -3.16 -2.37 7.24
C ALA A 47 -3.77 -0.99 7.52
N PHE A 48 -3.55 -0.48 8.73
CA PHE A 48 -3.78 0.92 9.05
C PHE A 48 -2.67 1.77 8.45
N ILE A 49 -3.01 2.61 7.47
CA ILE A 49 -2.06 3.53 6.83
C ILE A 49 -2.61 4.95 6.97
N PRO A 50 -2.26 5.69 8.03
CA PRO A 50 -2.88 6.99 8.31
C PRO A 50 -2.52 8.07 7.30
N ARG A 51 -1.35 7.97 6.65
CA ARG A 51 -0.81 9.00 5.73
C ARG A 51 -0.48 8.36 4.38
N ILE A 52 -1.54 7.94 3.69
CA ILE A 52 -1.43 7.16 2.44
C ILE A 52 -0.73 7.91 1.31
N LEU A 53 -0.97 9.23 1.19
CA LEU A 53 -0.35 10.08 0.17
C LEU A 53 1.17 10.19 0.41
N GLU A 54 1.57 10.50 1.65
CA GLU A 54 2.98 10.54 2.03
C GLU A 54 3.69 9.21 1.84
N LEU A 55 3.00 8.09 2.09
CA LEU A 55 3.54 6.76 1.80
C LEU A 55 3.80 6.58 0.30
N HIS A 56 2.88 7.01 -0.56
CA HIS A 56 3.06 6.91 -2.01
C HIS A 56 4.18 7.82 -2.51
N ASP A 57 4.30 9.03 -1.96
CA ASP A 57 5.41 9.94 -2.26
C ASP A 57 6.77 9.37 -1.83
N LEU A 58 6.83 8.72 -0.67
CA LEU A 58 8.03 8.02 -0.21
C LEU A 58 8.42 6.88 -1.17
N ILE A 59 7.46 6.04 -1.56
CA ILE A 59 7.69 4.96 -2.53
C ILE A 59 8.17 5.53 -3.87
N ALA A 60 7.58 6.63 -4.34
CA ALA A 60 7.98 7.28 -5.58
C ALA A 60 9.43 7.79 -5.52
N ASN A 61 9.81 8.44 -4.41
CA ASN A 61 11.18 8.93 -4.20
C ASN A 61 12.19 7.78 -4.21
N ASP A 62 11.90 6.67 -3.53
CA ASP A 62 12.77 5.48 -3.51
C ASP A 62 12.95 4.88 -4.91
N ILE A 63 11.87 4.80 -5.70
CA ILE A 63 11.93 4.29 -7.08
C ILE A 63 12.79 5.19 -7.97
N ILE A 64 12.64 6.51 -7.87
CA ILE A 64 13.40 7.47 -8.70
C ILE A 64 14.89 7.46 -8.37
N GLN A 65 15.25 7.21 -7.11
CA GLN A 65 16.64 7.14 -6.66
C GLN A 65 17.30 5.77 -6.91
N LYS A 66 16.53 4.77 -7.36
CA LYS A 66 17.04 3.44 -7.64
C LYS A 66 18.05 3.48 -8.80
N GLN A 67 19.17 2.76 -8.65
CA GLN A 67 20.23 2.69 -9.66
C GLN A 67 19.93 1.72 -10.81
N SER A 68 18.98 0.80 -10.63
CA SER A 68 18.57 -0.12 -11.69
C SER A 68 17.46 0.49 -12.56
N LEU A 69 17.30 -0.06 -13.76
CA LEU A 69 16.24 0.35 -14.67
C LEU A 69 14.85 0.22 -14.01
N LEU A 70 13.96 1.13 -14.41
CA LEU A 70 12.56 1.09 -14.01
C LEU A 70 11.83 -0.04 -14.73
N THR A 71 11.08 -0.82 -13.98
CA THR A 71 10.14 -1.81 -14.49
C THR A 71 8.86 -1.11 -14.99
N GLY A 72 8.10 -1.80 -15.84
CA GLY A 72 6.80 -1.27 -16.31
C GLY A 72 5.79 -1.00 -15.18
N LYS A 73 5.88 -1.74 -14.06
CA LYS A 73 5.04 -1.49 -12.87
C LYS A 73 5.46 -0.22 -12.14
N GLU A 74 6.76 0.01 -11.97
CA GLU A 74 7.31 1.24 -11.38
C GLU A 74 6.96 2.47 -12.22
N ILE A 75 7.11 2.42 -13.55
CA ILE A 75 6.71 3.53 -14.44
C ILE A 75 5.21 3.84 -14.30
N ARG A 76 4.38 2.80 -14.26
CA ARG A 76 2.93 2.96 -14.08
C ARG A 76 2.58 3.56 -12.72
N PHE A 77 3.28 3.13 -11.67
CA PHE A 77 3.14 3.68 -10.32
C PHE A 77 3.48 5.17 -10.32
N LEU A 78 4.66 5.56 -10.79
CA LEU A 78 5.11 6.95 -10.85
C LEU A 78 4.15 7.85 -11.63
N ARG A 79 3.72 7.41 -12.83
CA ARG A 79 2.76 8.16 -13.64
C ARG A 79 1.44 8.39 -12.90
N LYS A 80 0.91 7.36 -12.23
CA LYS A 80 -0.31 7.47 -11.44
C LYS A 80 -0.13 8.36 -10.22
N ASN A 81 1.02 8.28 -9.54
CA ASN A 81 1.33 9.12 -8.38
C ASN A 81 1.35 10.60 -8.76
N LEU A 82 1.87 10.93 -9.94
CA LEU A 82 1.85 12.28 -10.51
C LEU A 82 0.46 12.73 -11.01
N GLY A 83 -0.57 11.90 -10.91
CA GLY A 83 -1.91 12.22 -11.42
C GLY A 83 -2.02 12.26 -12.94
N LEU A 84 -1.00 11.77 -13.67
CA LEU A 84 -0.96 11.82 -15.13
C LEU A 84 -1.79 10.70 -15.75
N LYS A 85 -2.61 11.03 -16.76
CA LYS A 85 -3.32 10.01 -17.55
C LYS A 85 -2.34 9.34 -18.51
N ALA A 86 -2.64 8.10 -18.90
CA ALA A 86 -1.76 7.35 -19.80
C ALA A 86 -1.53 8.07 -21.13
N LYS A 87 -2.56 8.73 -21.67
CA LYS A 87 -2.51 9.52 -22.91
C LYS A 87 -1.66 10.80 -22.82
N ASP A 88 -1.42 11.32 -21.62
CA ASP A 88 -0.69 12.57 -21.41
C ASP A 88 0.83 12.30 -21.21
N PHE A 89 1.21 11.03 -21.08
CA PHE A 89 2.58 10.58 -20.81
C PHE A 89 3.24 9.94 -22.05
N ALA A 90 2.51 9.77 -23.15
CA ALA A 90 2.93 9.09 -24.36
C ALA A 90 3.30 10.07 -25.49
#